data_AF-A0A2W4URV5-F1
#
_entry.id   AF-A0A2W4URV5-F1
#
_cell.length_a   1.000
_cell.length_b   1.000
_cell.length_c   1.000
_cell.angle_alpha   90.00
_cell.angle_beta   90.00
_cell.angle_gamma   90.00
#
_symmetry.space_group_name_H-M   'P 1'
#
loop_
_entity.id
_entity.type
_entity.pdbx_description
1 polymer ?
#
loop_
_entity_poly.entity_id
_entity_poly.type
_entity_poly.pdbx_seq_one_letter_code
_entity_poly.pdbx_strand_id
1 'polypeptide(L)'
;MGHALHPYQLDTRSRQAYLNGTLDDEGAATMKNIQVQREIIQAGGPDIGIAGNPKNHASYIQAYNQYLKDGNAQNAYRKIGSQFGANEITSTTGQNYADYYGGWYDENYGGKK
;
A
#
# COMPACT_ATOMS: atom_id res chain seq x y z
N MET A 1 4.94 -5.38 11.95
CA MET A 1 6.23 -6.05 11.70
C MET A 1 6.04 -7.02 10.53
N GLY A 2 6.51 -6.66 9.34
CA GLY A 2 6.31 -7.44 8.12
C GLY A 2 7.34 -7.10 7.03
N HIS A 3 8.63 -7.26 7.34
CA HIS A 3 9.74 -7.05 6.39
C HIS A 3 10.71 -8.25 6.40
N ALA A 4 10.18 -9.47 6.49
CA ALA A 4 11.00 -10.65 6.72
C ALA A 4 11.89 -11.07 5.52
N LEU A 5 11.66 -10.53 4.31
CA LEU A 5 12.36 -10.98 3.09
C LEU A 5 12.93 -9.86 2.22
N HIS A 6 12.69 -8.59 2.54
CA HIS A 6 13.30 -7.45 1.85
C HIS A 6 13.85 -6.48 2.89
N PRO A 7 15.16 -6.12 2.86
CA PRO A 7 15.66 -5.05 3.69
C PRO A 7 14.99 -3.76 3.20
N TYR A 8 13.99 -3.31 3.95
CA TYR A 8 13.36 -2.01 3.74
C TYR A 8 14.43 -0.94 3.95
N GLN A 9 14.93 -0.36 2.87
CA GLN A 9 15.77 0.82 2.93
C GLN A 9 14.83 2.03 3.03
N LEU A 10 14.64 2.48 4.27
CA LEU A 10 13.95 3.72 4.60
C LEU A 10 14.59 4.89 3.83
N ASP A 11 14.04 5.29 2.68
CA ASP A 11 14.56 6.43 1.92
C ASP A 11 14.11 7.74 2.58
N THR A 12 14.96 8.26 3.47
CA THR A 12 14.72 9.49 4.23
C THR A 12 15.36 10.72 3.58
N ARG A 13 15.76 10.64 2.31
CA ARG A 13 16.36 11.79 1.60
C ARG A 13 15.36 12.93 1.41
N SER A 14 14.07 12.61 1.36
CA SER A 14 12.97 13.59 1.35
C SER A 14 11.68 12.97 1.88
N ARG A 15 10.76 13.83 2.34
CA ARG A 15 9.41 13.40 2.76
C ARG A 15 8.68 12.62 1.67
N GLN A 16 8.82 13.06 0.42
CA GLN A 16 8.20 12.39 -0.71
C GLN A 16 8.80 11.01 -0.99
N ALA A 17 10.13 10.87 -0.91
CA ALA A 17 10.80 9.58 -1.09
C ALA A 17 10.38 8.58 0.00
N TYR A 18 10.30 9.05 1.24
CA TYR A 18 9.83 8.26 2.37
C TYR A 18 8.39 7.79 2.19
N LEU A 19 7.47 8.73 1.92
CA LEU A 19 6.05 8.42 1.66
C LEU A 19 5.89 7.47 0.47
N ASN A 20 6.69 7.67 -0.57
CA ASN A 20 6.66 6.81 -1.73
C ASN A 20 7.02 5.36 -1.35
N GLY A 21 8.03 5.16 -0.50
CA GLY A 21 8.44 3.84 -0.04
C GLY A 21 7.39 3.18 0.86
N THR A 22 6.91 3.89 1.90
CA THR A 22 5.91 3.33 2.82
C THR A 22 4.59 2.99 2.13
N LEU A 23 4.12 3.87 1.23
CA LEU A 23 2.88 3.61 0.51
C LEU A 23 3.02 2.53 -0.56
N ASP A 24 4.21 2.36 -1.16
CA ASP A 24 4.45 1.21 -2.04
C ASP A 24 4.36 -0.11 -1.28
N ASP A 25 4.82 -0.17 -0.03
CA ASP A 25 4.70 -1.36 0.82
C ASP A 25 3.22 -1.69 1.12
N GLU A 26 2.40 -0.68 1.44
CA GLU A 26 0.94 -0.86 1.60
C GLU A 26 0.28 -1.33 0.28
N GLY A 27 0.75 -0.78 -0.83
CA GLY A 27 0.36 -1.19 -2.18
C GLY A 27 0.69 -2.66 -2.46
N ALA A 28 1.89 -3.11 -2.08
CA ALA A 28 2.34 -4.49 -2.25
C ALA A 28 1.54 -5.46 -1.37
N ALA A 29 1.27 -5.10 -0.12
CA ALA A 29 0.44 -5.89 0.79
C ALA A 29 -0.98 -6.08 0.24
N THR A 30 -1.61 -4.99 -0.22
CA THR A 30 -2.95 -5.02 -0.81
C THR A 30 -2.97 -5.80 -2.12
N MET A 31 -1.96 -5.64 -2.98
CA MET A 31 -1.82 -6.45 -4.21
C MET A 31 -1.74 -7.94 -3.89
N LYS A 32 -0.97 -8.32 -2.85
CA LYS A 32 -0.84 -9.71 -2.43
C LYS A 32 -2.14 -10.27 -1.86
N ASN A 33 -2.90 -9.48 -1.11
CA ASN A 33 -4.23 -9.88 -0.64
C ASN A 33 -5.19 -10.15 -1.82
N ILE A 34 -5.23 -9.28 -2.84
CA ILE A 34 -6.03 -9.51 -4.06
C ILE A 34 -5.59 -10.80 -4.78
N GLN A 35 -4.28 -11.01 -4.92
CA GLN A 35 -3.74 -12.21 -5.55
C GLN A 35 -4.21 -13.48 -4.83
N VAL A 36 -4.02 -13.55 -3.51
CA VAL A 36 -4.39 -14.71 -2.69
C VAL A 36 -5.90 -14.93 -2.71
N GLN A 37 -6.71 -13.87 -2.64
CA GLN A 37 -8.16 -13.96 -2.74
C GLN A 37 -8.59 -14.64 -4.04
N ARG A 38 -8.01 -14.24 -5.18
CA ARG A 38 -8.30 -14.85 -6.49
C ARG A 38 -7.82 -16.30 -6.58
N GLU A 39 -6.64 -16.61 -6.04
CA GLU A 39 -6.09 -17.97 -6.00
C GLU A 39 -7.03 -18.91 -5.21
N ILE A 40 -7.53 -18.46 -4.05
CA ILE A 40 -8.47 -19.25 -3.23
C ILE A 40 -9.79 -19.48 -3.97
N ILE A 41 -10.39 -18.43 -4.56
CA ILE A 41 -11.65 -18.55 -5.31
C ILE A 41 -11.47 -19.51 -6.50
N GLN A 42 -10.35 -19.40 -7.24
CA GLN A 42 -10.06 -20.28 -8.37
C GLN A 42 -9.89 -21.74 -7.96
N ALA A 43 -9.38 -22.01 -6.75
CA ALA A 43 -9.29 -23.35 -6.18
C ALA A 43 -10.61 -23.88 -5.60
N GLY A 44 -11.71 -23.12 -5.70
CA GLY A 44 -13.02 -23.48 -5.15
C GLY A 44 -13.18 -23.20 -3.65
N GLY A 45 -12.26 -22.42 -3.07
CA GLY A 45 -12.33 -21.95 -1.68
C GLY A 45 -13.26 -20.73 -1.50
N PRO A 46 -13.42 -20.26 -0.25
CA PRO A 46 -14.25 -19.10 0.06
C PRO A 46 -13.61 -17.78 -0.40
N ASP A 47 -14.43 -16.78 -0.67
CA ASP A 47 -13.94 -15.41 -0.85
C ASP A 47 -13.49 -14.82 0.50
N ILE A 48 -12.19 -14.58 0.64
CA ILE A 48 -11.59 -13.97 1.84
C ILE A 48 -11.68 -12.43 1.86
N GLY A 49 -12.22 -11.84 0.79
CA GLY A 49 -12.37 -10.40 0.62
C GLY A 49 -11.05 -9.66 0.33
N ILE A 50 -11.20 -8.35 0.11
CA ILE A 50 -10.08 -7.41 -0.02
C ILE A 50 -10.03 -6.56 1.26
N ALA A 51 -8.84 -6.41 1.85
CA ALA A 51 -8.62 -5.61 3.03
C ALA A 51 -8.78 -4.11 2.75
N GLY A 52 -9.08 -3.32 3.79
CA GLY A 52 -9.30 -1.88 3.67
C GLY A 52 -10.74 -1.50 3.33
N ASN A 53 -10.98 -0.22 3.09
CA ASN A 53 -12.30 0.35 2.83
C ASN A 53 -12.87 -0.15 1.47
N PRO A 54 -14.08 -0.74 1.45
CA PRO A 54 -14.72 -1.22 0.23
C PRO A 54 -14.85 -0.20 -0.90
N LYS A 55 -14.92 1.10 -0.56
CA LYS A 55 -14.98 2.18 -1.56
C LYS A 55 -13.72 2.26 -2.43
N ASN A 56 -12.57 1.79 -1.92
CA ASN A 56 -11.29 1.85 -2.59
C ASN A 56 -11.00 0.58 -3.42
N HIS A 57 -11.71 -0.52 -3.16
CA HIS A 57 -11.45 -1.84 -3.77
C HIS A 57 -11.47 -1.80 -5.29
N ALA A 58 -12.38 -1.04 -5.91
CA ALA A 58 -12.45 -0.91 -7.36
C ALA A 58 -11.15 -0.37 -7.97
N SER A 59 -10.52 0.61 -7.31
CA SER A 59 -9.25 1.19 -7.73
C SER A 59 -8.10 0.19 -7.56
N TYR A 60 -8.10 -0.55 -6.45
CA TYR A 60 -7.10 -1.60 -6.21
C TYR A 60 -7.19 -2.72 -7.26
N ILE A 61 -8.40 -3.17 -7.55
CA ILE A 61 -8.69 -4.19 -8.58
C ILE A 61 -8.26 -3.69 -9.97
N GLN A 62 -8.49 -2.42 -10.30
CA GLN A 62 -8.06 -1.84 -11.57
C GLN A 62 -6.54 -1.87 -11.72
N ALA A 63 -5.80 -1.50 -10.68
CA ALA A 63 -4.34 -1.55 -10.68
C ALA A 63 -3.82 -2.99 -10.80
N TYR A 64 -4.42 -3.94 -10.08
CA TYR A 64 -4.09 -5.37 -10.19
C TYR A 64 -4.38 -5.92 -11.60
N ASN A 65 -5.52 -5.58 -12.18
CA ASN A 65 -5.86 -6.01 -13.54
C ASN A 65 -4.92 -5.41 -14.60
N GLN A 66 -4.38 -4.22 -14.35
CA GLN A 66 -3.36 -3.63 -15.20
C GLN A 66 -2.03 -4.38 -15.07
N TYR A 67 -1.62 -4.72 -13.85
CA TYR A 67 -0.46 -5.59 -13.60
C TYR A 67 -0.54 -6.93 -14.33
N LEU A 68 -1.72 -7.56 -14.37
CA LEU A 68 -1.90 -8.80 -15.14
C LEU A 68 -1.66 -8.64 -16.66
N LYS A 69 -1.78 -7.42 -17.19
CA LYS A 69 -1.57 -7.13 -18.62
C LYS A 69 -0.13 -6.77 -18.94
N ASP A 70 0.54 -6.03 -18.05
CA ASP A 70 1.85 -5.44 -18.34
C ASP A 70 3.00 -6.02 -17.51
N GLY A 71 2.72 -6.84 -16.48
CA GLY A 71 3.71 -7.41 -15.58
C GLY A 71 4.41 -6.39 -14.68
N ASN A 72 3.97 -5.13 -14.66
CA ASN A 72 4.64 -4.06 -13.93
C ASN A 72 4.10 -3.94 -12.49
N ALA A 73 4.64 -4.77 -11.61
CA ALA A 73 4.26 -4.80 -10.19
C ALA A 73 4.51 -3.46 -9.50
N GLN A 74 5.64 -2.80 -9.77
CA GLN A 74 5.97 -1.51 -9.13
C GLN A 74 4.95 -0.41 -9.45
N ASN A 75 4.45 -0.36 -10.68
CA ASN A 75 3.38 0.56 -11.07
C ASN A 75 2.07 0.25 -10.34
N ALA A 76 1.75 -1.03 -10.14
CA ALA A 76 0.58 -1.43 -9.36
C ALA A 76 0.73 -1.04 -7.88
N TYR A 77 1.89 -1.29 -7.27
CA TYR A 77 2.20 -0.86 -5.89
C TYR A 77 2.00 0.64 -5.74
N ARG A 78 2.59 1.44 -6.63
CA ARG A 78 2.47 2.91 -6.61
C ARG A 78 1.01 3.37 -6.70
N LYS A 79 0.23 2.78 -7.60
CA LYS A 79 -1.19 3.15 -7.79
C LYS A 79 -2.04 2.78 -6.59
N ILE A 80 -1.90 1.55 -6.10
CA ILE A 80 -2.65 1.07 -4.93
C ILE A 80 -2.24 1.86 -3.69
N GLY A 81 -0.94 2.00 -3.45
CA GLY A 81 -0.36 2.74 -2.35
C GLY A 81 -0.80 4.20 -2.29
N SER A 82 -0.83 4.89 -3.44
CA SER A 82 -1.33 6.27 -3.49
C SER A 82 -2.81 6.37 -3.13
N GLN A 83 -3.64 5.42 -3.56
CA GLN A 83 -5.07 5.40 -3.24
C GLN A 83 -5.32 5.04 -1.78
N PHE A 84 -4.55 4.09 -1.26
CA PHE A 84 -4.56 3.67 0.13
C PHE A 84 -4.15 4.84 1.03
N GLY A 85 -3.02 5.48 0.74
CA GLY A 85 -2.49 6.62 1.47
C GLY A 85 -3.47 7.78 1.59
N ALA A 86 -4.22 8.07 0.54
CA ALA A 86 -5.17 9.18 0.51
C ALA A 86 -6.53 8.87 1.15
N ASN A 87 -7.00 7.62 1.08
CA ASN A 87 -8.41 7.29 1.35
C ASN A 87 -8.62 6.25 2.46
N GLU A 88 -7.59 5.53 2.90
CA GLU A 88 -7.66 4.69 4.10
C GLU A 88 -7.33 5.52 5.32
N ILE A 89 -8.05 5.28 6.41
CA ILE A 89 -7.93 6.02 7.67
C ILE A 89 -7.35 5.09 8.72
N THR A 90 -6.34 5.58 9.46
CA THR A 90 -5.78 4.84 10.58
C THR A 90 -6.82 4.75 11.71
N SER A 91 -6.96 3.57 12.31
CA SER A 91 -7.87 3.38 13.44
C SER A 91 -7.38 4.06 14.72
N THR A 92 -6.08 4.35 14.83
CA THR A 92 -5.44 4.89 16.02
C THR A 92 -5.37 6.41 16.04
N THR A 93 -5.10 7.06 14.90
CA THR A 93 -4.95 8.53 14.83
C THR A 93 -6.07 9.22 14.09
N GLY A 94 -6.90 8.48 13.34
CA GLY A 94 -8.00 9.04 12.54
C GLY A 94 -7.53 9.86 11.33
N GLN A 95 -6.23 9.84 11.03
CA GLN A 95 -5.64 10.47 9.85
C GLN A 95 -5.62 9.50 8.68
N ASN A 96 -5.54 10.00 7.45
CA ASN A 96 -5.20 9.14 6.34
C ASN A 96 -3.75 8.64 6.46
N TYR A 97 -3.43 7.54 5.79
CA TYR A 97 -2.10 6.94 5.89
C TYR A 97 -0.97 7.84 5.37
N ALA A 98 -1.23 8.70 4.37
CA ALA A 98 -0.23 9.65 3.87
C ALA A 98 0.14 10.71 4.93
N ASP A 99 -0.85 11.22 5.65
CA ASP A 99 -0.67 12.18 6.75
C ASP A 99 -0.04 11.51 7.96
N TYR A 100 -0.44 10.27 8.28
CA TYR A 100 0.14 9.49 9.37
C TYR A 100 1.64 9.26 9.17
N TYR A 101 2.04 8.71 8.02
CA TYR A 101 3.45 8.52 7.70
C TYR A 101 4.19 9.84 7.54
N GLY A 102 3.54 10.83 6.92
CA GLY A 102 4.12 12.15 6.72
C GLY A 102 4.45 12.85 8.04
N GLY A 103 3.53 12.81 9.01
CA GLY A 103 3.75 13.35 10.35
C GLY A 103 4.91 12.67 11.07
N TRP A 104 5.00 11.34 10.99
CA TRP A 104 6.15 10.62 11.54
C TRP A 104 7.47 11.06 10.89
N TYR A 105 7.51 11.26 9.57
CA TYR A 105 8.70 11.78 8.90
C TYR A 105 9.06 13.18 9.41
N ASP A 106 8.07 14.06 9.52
CA ASP A 106 8.27 15.45 9.94
C ASP A 106 8.81 15.52 11.38
N GLU A 107 8.33 14.66 12.28
CA GLU A 107 8.82 14.54 13.67
C GLU A 107 10.24 13.99 13.77
N ASN A 108 10.60 13.00 12.94
CA ASN A 108 11.88 12.28 13.05
C ASN A 108 12.99 12.88 12.19
N TYR A 109 12.64 13.57 11.10
CA TYR A 109 13.57 14.06 10.08
C TYR A 109 13.32 15.51 9.64
N GLY A 110 12.12 16.05 9.86
CA GLY A 110 11.75 17.42 9.46
C GLY A 110 12.49 18.53 10.21
N GLY A 111 13.11 18.21 11.36
CA GLY A 111 13.96 19.11 12.14
C GLY A 111 15.41 19.26 11.64
N LYS A 112 15.84 18.51 10.61
CA LYS A 112 17.18 18.66 10.01
C LYS A 112 17.17 19.84 9.03
N LYS A 113 17.23 21.06 9.57
CA LYS A 113 17.65 22.26 8.83
C LYS A 113 19.13 22.52 9.07
#